data_AF-A0AAJ0QTE2-F1
#
_entry.id   AF-A0AAJ0QTE2-F1
#
_cell.length_a   1.000
_cell.length_b   1.000
_cell.length_c   1.000
_cell.angle_alpha   90.00
_cell.angle_beta   90.00
_cell.angle_gamma   90.00
#
_symmetry.space_group_name_H-M   'P 1'
#
loop_
_entity.id
_entity.type
_entity.pdbx_description
1 polymer ?
#
loop_
_entity_poly.entity_id
_entity_poly.type
_entity_poly.pdbx_seq_one_letter_code
_entity_poly.pdbx_strand_id
1 'polypeptide(L)'
;MKWYDVSVDDGTVVDREGTVWVATAAGNWRYVVEDGDRLALSWDEHEYYPPEQYQPYARLDAAARRAIALAVRLPGVATMR
;
A
#
# COMPACT_ATOMS: atom_id res chain seq x y z
N MET A 1 -16.96 -11.13 12.66
CA MET A 1 -15.99 -10.86 11.56
C MET A 1 -14.75 -10.33 12.25
N LYS A 2 -13.64 -11.09 12.25
CA LYS A 2 -12.46 -10.75 13.06
C LYS A 2 -11.62 -9.74 12.27
N TRP A 3 -11.67 -8.49 12.71
CA TRP A 3 -10.76 -7.41 12.34
C TRP A 3 -9.33 -7.96 12.28
N TYR A 4 -8.70 -7.98 11.11
CA TYR A 4 -7.28 -8.29 11.03
C TYR A 4 -6.50 -6.98 11.17
N ASP A 5 -5.50 -7.00 12.03
CA ASP A 5 -4.67 -5.86 12.33
C ASP A 5 -3.67 -5.66 11.18
N VAL A 6 -3.97 -4.73 10.28
CA VAL A 6 -3.04 -4.37 9.20
C VAL A 6 -1.81 -3.74 9.83
N SER A 7 -0.64 -4.22 9.46
CA SER A 7 0.64 -3.75 9.97
C SER A 7 1.56 -3.41 8.79
N VAL A 8 2.57 -2.59 9.04
CA VAL A 8 3.56 -2.24 8.01
C VAL A 8 4.23 -3.46 7.36
N ASP A 9 4.28 -4.61 8.05
CA ASP A 9 4.81 -5.88 7.53
C ASP A 9 3.96 -6.48 6.39
N ASP A 10 2.70 -6.07 6.27
CA ASP A 10 1.85 -6.43 5.13
C ASP A 10 2.37 -5.81 3.83
N GLY A 11 2.99 -4.63 3.94
CA GLY A 11 3.59 -3.84 2.86
C GLY A 11 2.55 -3.20 1.93
N THR A 12 1.52 -3.94 1.53
CA THR A 12 0.44 -3.44 0.68
C THR A 12 -0.87 -4.15 0.96
N VAL A 13 -1.94 -3.37 1.12
CA VAL A 13 -3.30 -3.86 1.33
C VAL A 13 -4.29 -3.13 0.43
N VAL A 14 -5.48 -3.70 0.27
CA VAL A 14 -6.60 -3.07 -0.43
C VAL A 14 -7.76 -2.91 0.52
N ASP A 15 -8.39 -1.73 0.49
CA ASP A 15 -9.56 -1.42 1.32
C ASP A 15 -10.88 -1.87 0.66
N ARG A 16 -12.01 -1.62 1.33
CA ARG A 16 -13.33 -2.03 0.81
C ARG A 16 -13.75 -1.34 -0.49
N GLU A 17 -13.17 -0.17 -0.78
CA GLU A 17 -13.50 0.67 -1.94
C GLU A 17 -12.56 0.39 -3.11
N GLY A 18 -11.55 -0.48 -2.90
CA GLY A 18 -10.56 -0.85 -3.90
C GLY A 18 -9.31 0.03 -3.87
N THR A 19 -9.17 0.92 -2.89
CA THR A 19 -7.97 1.75 -2.74
C THR A 19 -6.80 0.88 -2.32
N VAL A 20 -5.69 1.00 -3.03
CA VAL A 20 -4.45 0.31 -2.70
C VAL A 20 -3.64 1.17 -1.74
N TRP A 21 -3.38 0.64 -0.55
CA TRP A 21 -2.56 1.27 0.48
C TRP A 21 -1.18 0.61 0.54
N VAL A 22 -0.13 1.42 0.64
CA VAL A 22 1.27 0.99 0.63
C VAL A 22 1.97 1.54 1.87
N ALA A 23 2.60 0.66 2.64
CA ALA A 23 3.49 1.05 3.72
C ALA A 23 4.81 1.54 3.12
N THR A 24 5.28 2.71 3.56
CA THR A 24 6.57 3.25 3.13
C THR A 24 7.70 2.77 4.06
N ALA A 25 8.95 2.98 3.64
CA ALA A 25 10.12 2.69 4.46
C ALA A 25 10.17 3.52 5.77
N ALA A 26 9.44 4.63 5.86
CA ALA A 26 9.33 5.43 7.08
C ALA A 26 8.28 4.89 8.07
N GLY A 27 7.54 3.82 7.70
CA GLY A 27 6.53 3.18 8.55
C GLY A 27 5.15 3.83 8.50
N ASN A 28 4.95 4.89 7.71
CA ASN A 28 3.64 5.47 7.41
C ASN A 28 2.99 4.79 6.19
N TRP A 29 1.70 5.04 6.01
CA TRP A 29 0.89 4.54 4.90
C TRP A 29 0.48 5.65 3.96
N ARG A 30 0.50 5.35 2.66
CA ARG A 30 0.04 6.23 1.59
C ARG A 30 -0.77 5.38 0.61
N TYR A 31 -1.66 5.98 -0.18
CA TYR A 31 -2.44 5.24 -1.16
C TYR A 31 -1.98 5.50 -2.58
N VAL A 32 -2.20 4.55 -3.47
CA VAL A 32 -1.83 4.66 -4.89
C VAL A 32 -2.79 5.62 -5.60
N VAL A 33 -2.22 6.53 -6.38
CA VAL A 33 -2.95 7.49 -7.22
C VAL A 33 -2.41 7.44 -8.64
N GLU A 34 -3.24 7.86 -9.59
CA GLU A 34 -2.82 8.12 -10.97
C GLU A 34 -2.19 9.52 -11.05
N ASP A 35 -1.00 9.61 -11.66
CA ASP A 35 -0.31 10.84 -12.01
C ASP A 35 0.00 10.81 -13.51
N GLY A 36 -0.96 11.29 -14.31
CA GLY A 36 -0.92 11.21 -15.76
C GLY A 36 -0.96 9.75 -16.26
N ASP A 37 0.12 9.30 -16.89
CA ASP A 37 0.29 7.94 -17.40
C ASP A 37 1.00 6.99 -16.42
N ARG A 38 1.17 7.40 -15.16
CA ARG A 38 1.91 6.66 -14.14
C ARG A 38 1.11 6.48 -12.87
N LEU A 39 1.52 5.49 -12.08
CA LEU A 39 1.08 5.35 -10.70
C LEU A 39 2.10 6.02 -9.78
N ALA A 40 1.60 6.72 -8.76
CA ALA A 40 2.37 7.35 -7.71
C ALA A 40 1.74 7.08 -6.34
N LEU A 41 2.45 7.45 -5.26
CA LEU A 41 1.85 7.51 -3.93
C LEU A 41 1.26 8.89 -3.68
N SER A 42 0.04 8.95 -3.14
CA SER A 42 -0.62 10.18 -2.68
C SER A 42 0.28 10.96 -1.74
N TRP A 43 0.23 12.29 -1.70
CA TRP A 43 0.99 13.09 -0.71
C TRP A 43 0.45 12.98 0.72
N ASP A 44 -0.69 12.29 0.90
CA ASP A 44 -1.38 12.15 2.16
C ASP A 44 -0.81 10.96 2.96
N GLU A 45 -0.20 11.25 4.11
CA GLU A 45 0.58 10.32 4.90
C GLU A 45 -0.15 9.95 6.20
N HIS A 46 -0.24 8.65 6.49
CA HIS A 46 -0.95 8.11 7.66
C HIS A 46 0.02 7.34 8.56
N GLU A 47 0.34 7.88 9.75
CA GLU A 47 1.46 7.41 10.59
C GLU A 47 1.32 6.00 11.19
N TYR A 48 0.11 5.50 11.42
CA TYR A 48 -0.08 4.28 12.22
C TYR A 48 -0.80 3.16 11.45
N TYR A 49 -1.85 3.47 10.68
CA TYR A 49 -2.67 2.50 9.97
C TYR A 49 -3.37 3.16 8.78
N PRO A 50 -3.71 2.43 7.70
CA PRO A 50 -4.72 2.93 6.78
C PRO A 50 -6.05 3.13 7.56
N PRO A 51 -6.78 4.25 7.38
CA PRO A 51 -7.83 4.69 8.31
C PRO A 51 -8.96 3.67 8.52
N GLU A 52 -9.38 3.44 9.78
CA GLU A 52 -10.36 2.39 10.11
C GLU A 52 -11.70 2.49 9.34
N GLN A 53 -12.09 3.70 8.94
CA GLN A 53 -13.30 3.95 8.17
C GLN A 53 -13.34 3.26 6.79
N TYR A 54 -12.18 2.84 6.26
CA TYR A 54 -12.06 2.16 4.96
C TYR A 54 -12.02 0.63 5.07
N GLN A 55 -12.08 0.09 6.28
CA GLN A 55 -12.15 -1.36 6.49
C GLN A 55 -13.35 -2.04 5.83
N PRO A 56 -13.26 -3.35 5.50
CA PRO A 56 -12.14 -4.26 5.76
C PRO A 56 -10.97 -4.10 4.80
N TYR A 57 -9.80 -4.55 5.25
CA TYR A 57 -8.61 -4.66 4.40
C TYR A 57 -8.36 -6.09 3.95
N ALA A 58 -7.89 -6.22 2.71
CA ALA A 58 -7.42 -7.48 2.14
C ALA A 58 -5.92 -7.40 1.81
N ARG A 59 -5.19 -8.44 2.20
CA ARG A 59 -3.79 -8.62 1.77
C ARG A 59 -3.74 -8.94 0.29
N LEU A 60 -2.81 -8.30 -0.41
CA LEU A 60 -2.45 -8.71 -1.76
C LEU A 60 -1.46 -9.87 -1.75
N ASP A 61 -1.58 -10.76 -2.73
CA ASP A 61 -0.59 -11.80 -2.93
C ASP A 61 0.78 -11.21 -3.32
N ALA A 62 1.82 -12.05 -3.29
CA ALA A 62 3.18 -11.59 -3.56
C ALA A 62 3.39 -11.02 -4.99
N ALA A 63 2.63 -11.50 -5.99
CA ALA A 63 2.76 -11.04 -7.36
C ALA A 63 2.14 -9.65 -7.52
N ALA A 64 0.93 -9.44 -7.00
CA ALA A 64 0.26 -8.15 -6.99
C ALA A 64 1.08 -7.09 -6.23
N ARG A 65 1.60 -7.43 -5.04
CA ARG A 65 2.48 -6.53 -4.28
C ARG A 65 3.73 -6.10 -5.06
N ARG A 66 4.37 -7.05 -5.76
CA ARG A 66 5.53 -6.75 -6.62
C ARG A 66 5.16 -5.84 -7.79
N ALA A 67 4.03 -6.10 -8.45
CA ALA A 67 3.58 -5.28 -9.57
C ALA A 67 3.34 -3.83 -9.14
N ILE A 68 2.68 -3.63 -7.99
CA ILE A 68 2.45 -2.30 -7.42
C ILE A 68 3.77 -1.63 -7.09
N ALA A 69 4.67 -2.29 -6.35
CA ALA A 69 5.96 -1.72 -5.97
C ALA A 69 6.81 -1.26 -7.18
N LEU A 70 6.76 -2.01 -8.29
CA LEU A 70 7.41 -1.65 -9.55
C LEU A 70 6.73 -0.44 -10.22
N ALA A 71 5.39 -0.39 -10.18
CA ALA A 71 4.61 0.66 -10.83
C ALA A 71 4.72 2.02 -10.12
N VAL A 72 4.64 2.04 -8.78
CA VAL A 72 4.76 3.29 -7.99
C VAL A 72 6.21 3.78 -7.79
N ARG A 73 7.19 3.13 -8.46
CA ARG A 73 8.63 3.45 -8.37
C ARG A 73 9.10 3.73 -6.94
N LEU A 74 8.77 2.86 -5.99
CA LEU A 74 9.33 3.00 -4.64
C LEU A 74 10.86 2.85 -4.71
N PRO A 75 11.66 3.90 -4.40
CA PRO A 75 13.09 3.76 -4.33
C PRO A 75 13.41 2.88 -3.11
N GLY A 76 13.80 1.62 -3.34
CA GLY A 76 14.24 0.73 -2.26
C GLY A 76 13.86 -0.74 -2.36
N VAL A 77 12.98 -1.15 -3.29
CA VAL A 77 12.84 -2.59 -3.59
C VAL A 77 14.01 -3.01 -4.45
N ALA A 78 15.13 -3.30 -3.79
CA ALA A 78 16.30 -3.91 -4.38
C ALA A 78 15.82 -5.08 -5.23
N THR A 79 16.01 -4.96 -6.55
CA THR A 79 15.96 -6.10 -7.45
C THR A 79 17.15 -6.97 -7.06
N MET A 80 16.96 -7.90 -6.12
CA MET A 80 17.96 -8.95 -5.86
C MET A 80 18.08 -9.75 -7.15
N ARG A 81 19.19 -9.52 -7.86
CA ARG A 81 19.77 -10.44 -8.83
C ARG A 81 20.80 -11.31 -8.12
#